data_AF-A0ABD4X2F6-F1
#
_entry.id   AF-A0ABD4X2F6-F1
#
_cell.length_a   1.000
_cell.length_b   1.000
_cell.length_c   1.000
_cell.angle_alpha   90.00
_cell.angle_beta   90.00
_cell.angle_gamma   90.00
#
_symmetry.space_group_name_H-M   'P 1'
#
loop_
_entity.id
_entity.type
_entity.pdbx_description
1 polymer ?
#
loop_
_entity_poly.entity_id
_entity_poly.type
_entity_poly.pdbx_seq_one_letter_code
_entity_poly.pdbx_strand_id
1 'polypeptide(L)'
;DALSSVAYGPEQVLIVLATIGMIAFWYSIPIGIGVLILLTALILSYRQIIYAYPEGGGAYVVSKHNLGENAGLIAGGSLLVDYILTVSVSISSGTDALTSAFPVLHDYRVIIACLLVIFIMVLNLRGVTESASALAYPVYLFVVALVLLIGIGIWKVA
;
A
#
# COMPACT_ATOMS: atom_id res chain seq x y z
N ASP A 1 1.82 2.48 3.41
CA ASP A 1 2.22 1.55 2.34
C ASP A 1 2.16 0.09 2.70
N ALA A 2 3.17 -0.51 3.32
CA ALA A 2 3.19 -1.98 3.44
C ALA A 2 1.92 -2.57 4.11
N LEU A 3 1.41 -1.92 5.17
CA LEU A 3 0.19 -2.32 5.86
C LEU A 3 -1.10 -1.87 5.15
N SER A 4 -1.08 -0.74 4.45
CA SER A 4 -2.27 -0.23 3.74
C SER A 4 -2.62 -1.09 2.53
N SER A 5 -1.65 -1.76 1.92
CA SER A 5 -1.86 -2.70 0.81
C SER A 5 -2.77 -3.89 1.16
N VAL A 6 -2.93 -4.21 2.45
CA VAL A 6 -3.85 -5.27 2.91
C VAL A 6 -5.32 -4.90 2.62
N ALA A 7 -5.63 -3.61 2.53
CA ALA A 7 -7.00 -3.14 2.32
C ALA A 7 -7.51 -3.32 0.88
N TYR A 8 -6.62 -3.39 -0.12
CA TYR A 8 -7.01 -3.51 -1.53
C TYR A 8 -6.36 -4.70 -2.25
N GLY A 9 -5.15 -5.12 -1.87
CA GLY A 9 -4.40 -6.16 -2.59
C GLY A 9 -5.13 -7.50 -2.68
N PRO A 10 -5.55 -8.11 -1.55
CA PRO A 10 -6.27 -9.39 -1.57
C PRO A 10 -7.59 -9.33 -2.36
N GLU A 11 -8.32 -8.22 -2.24
CA GLU A 11 -9.58 -8.01 -2.97
C GLU A 11 -9.35 -7.98 -4.49
N GLN A 12 -8.32 -7.27 -4.96
CA GLN A 12 -8.01 -7.22 -6.39
C GLN A 12 -7.65 -8.60 -6.95
N VAL A 13 -6.94 -9.44 -6.18
CA VAL A 13 -6.68 -10.83 -6.58
C VAL A 13 -7.98 -11.61 -6.76
N LEU A 14 -8.93 -11.46 -5.83
CA LEU A 14 -10.22 -12.14 -5.90
C LEU A 14 -11.09 -11.64 -7.05
N ILE A 15 -11.11 -10.33 -7.32
CA ILE A 15 -11.83 -9.75 -8.46
C ILE A 15 -11.31 -10.34 -9.77
N VAL A 16 -9.98 -10.43 -9.93
CA VAL A 16 -9.39 -11.04 -11.13
C VAL A 16 -9.76 -12.52 -11.24
N LEU A 17 -9.65 -13.29 -10.16
CA LEU A 17 -10.04 -14.71 -10.16
C LEU A 17 -11.53 -14.90 -10.44
N ALA A 18 -12.39 -13.98 -10.00
CA ALA A 18 -13.83 -14.05 -10.23
C ALA A 18 -14.18 -13.97 -11.73
N THR A 19 -13.37 -13.28 -12.53
CA THR A 19 -13.58 -13.23 -13.99
C THR A 19 -13.35 -14.57 -14.68
N ILE A 20 -12.52 -15.44 -14.09
CA ILE A 20 -12.20 -16.78 -14.58
C ILE A 20 -13.21 -17.82 -14.05
N GLY A 21 -13.77 -17.58 -12.86
CA GLY A 21 -14.87 -18.36 -12.27
C GLY A 21 -14.63 -18.75 -10.81
N MET A 22 -15.70 -19.13 -10.10
CA MET A 22 -15.67 -19.38 -8.64
C MET A 22 -14.71 -20.50 -8.21
N ILE A 23 -14.45 -21.49 -9.08
CA ILE A 23 -13.49 -22.58 -8.81
C ILE A 23 -12.07 -22.02 -8.65
N ALA A 24 -11.76 -20.89 -9.30
CA ALA A 24 -10.44 -20.29 -9.26
C ALA A 24 -10.10 -19.63 -7.92
N PHE A 25 -11.06 -19.44 -7.01
CA PHE A 25 -10.80 -18.81 -5.70
C PHE A 25 -9.81 -19.59 -4.83
N TRP A 26 -9.70 -20.91 -5.03
CA TRP A 26 -8.67 -21.72 -4.38
C TRP A 26 -7.25 -21.30 -4.75
N TYR A 27 -7.04 -20.64 -5.89
CA TYR A 27 -5.72 -20.10 -6.26
C TYR A 27 -5.30 -18.88 -5.42
N SER A 28 -6.20 -18.26 -4.67
CA SER A 28 -5.83 -17.14 -3.77
C SER A 28 -4.74 -17.54 -2.76
N ILE A 29 -4.79 -18.77 -2.24
CA ILE A 29 -3.82 -19.29 -1.27
C ILE A 29 -2.42 -19.48 -1.90
N PRO A 30 -2.24 -20.26 -2.98
CA PRO A 30 -0.92 -20.41 -3.60
C PRO A 30 -0.38 -19.09 -4.16
N ILE A 31 -1.23 -18.19 -4.67
CA ILE A 31 -0.81 -16.84 -5.08
C ILE A 31 -0.29 -16.07 -3.86
N GLY A 32 -1.02 -16.09 -2.74
CA GLY A 32 -0.60 -15.46 -1.50
C GLY A 32 0.74 -15.97 -0.99
N ILE A 33 0.96 -17.29 -1.01
CA ILE A 33 2.25 -17.91 -0.66
C ILE A 33 3.36 -17.43 -1.62
N GLY A 34 3.10 -17.37 -2.92
CA GLY A 34 4.05 -16.85 -3.91
C GLY A 34 4.45 -15.39 -3.62
N VAL A 35 3.48 -14.54 -3.27
CA VAL A 35 3.71 -13.15 -2.87
C VAL A 35 4.56 -13.07 -1.60
N LEU A 36 4.32 -13.94 -0.60
CA LEU A 36 5.14 -13.99 0.62
C LEU A 36 6.59 -14.40 0.35
N ILE A 37 6.80 -15.36 -0.55
CA ILE A 37 8.15 -15.77 -0.98
C ILE A 37 8.86 -14.58 -1.66
N LEU A 38 8.17 -13.90 -2.59
CA LEU A 38 8.70 -12.71 -3.25
C LEU A 38 9.03 -11.60 -2.26
N LEU A 39 8.13 -11.32 -1.31
CA LEU A 39 8.34 -10.32 -0.27
C LEU A 39 9.56 -10.65 0.59
N THR A 40 9.74 -11.92 0.94
CA THR A 40 10.92 -12.39 1.69
C THR A 40 12.21 -12.13 0.91
N ALA A 41 12.22 -12.45 -0.39
CA ALA A 41 13.37 -12.17 -1.26
C ALA A 41 13.66 -10.66 -1.34
N LEU A 42 12.63 -9.82 -1.47
CA LEU A 42 12.77 -8.36 -1.47
C LEU A 42 13.33 -7.84 -0.14
N ILE A 43 12.84 -8.31 1.00
CA ILE A 43 13.35 -7.91 2.33
C ILE A 43 14.85 -8.24 2.44
N LEU A 44 15.26 -9.44 2.04
CA LEU A 44 16.67 -9.83 2.07
C LEU A 44 17.52 -8.97 1.12
N SER A 45 17.01 -8.67 -0.08
CA SER A 45 17.69 -7.82 -1.05
C SER A 45 17.83 -6.37 -0.56
N TYR A 46 16.75 -5.76 -0.05
CA TYR A 46 16.80 -4.40 0.52
C TYR A 46 17.73 -4.33 1.73
N ARG A 47 17.75 -5.36 2.58
CA ARG A 47 18.69 -5.43 3.70
C ARG A 47 20.14 -5.39 3.23
N GLN A 48 20.48 -6.11 2.15
CA GLN A 48 21.82 -6.05 1.55
C GLN A 48 22.14 -4.65 1.02
N ILE A 49 21.19 -4.01 0.33
CA ILE A 49 21.37 -2.64 -0.18
C ILE A 49 21.61 -1.65 0.96
N ILE A 50 20.83 -1.71 2.04
CA ILE A 50 20.98 -0.82 3.19
C ILE A 50 22.36 -0.94 3.83
N TYR A 51 22.91 -2.15 3.96
CA TYR A 51 24.27 -2.34 4.48
C TYR A 51 25.35 -1.90 3.49
N ALA A 52 25.13 -2.05 2.20
CA ALA A 52 26.09 -1.66 1.16
C ALA A 52 26.12 -0.12 0.93
N TYR A 53 25.02 0.57 1.20
CA TYR A 53 24.85 2.02 1.00
C TYR A 53 24.39 2.72 2.28
N PRO A 54 25.25 2.80 3.33
CA PRO A 54 24.90 3.37 4.64
C PRO A 54 24.63 4.88 4.60
N GLU A 55 25.22 5.59 3.62
CA GLU A 55 24.97 7.03 3.39
C GLU A 55 23.53 7.33 2.91
N GLY A 56 22.73 6.30 2.66
CA GLY A 56 21.37 6.45 2.16
C GLY A 56 21.38 6.70 0.65
N GLY A 57 21.00 5.70 -0.11
CA GLY A 57 20.79 5.81 -1.54
C GLY A 57 19.55 5.04 -1.92
N GLY A 58 18.45 5.73 -2.19
CA GLY A 58 17.26 5.10 -2.76
C GLY A 58 17.56 4.50 -4.14
N ALA A 59 16.55 3.86 -4.76
CA ALA A 59 16.72 3.17 -6.05
C ALA A 59 17.43 4.03 -7.12
N TYR A 60 17.18 5.36 -7.16
CA TYR A 60 17.88 6.29 -8.05
C TYR A 60 19.41 6.28 -7.87
N VAL A 61 19.90 6.42 -6.63
CA VAL A 61 21.35 6.55 -6.33
C VAL A 61 22.05 5.23 -6.63
N VAL A 62 21.45 4.11 -6.23
CA VAL A 62 22.00 2.78 -6.49
C VAL A 62 22.04 2.51 -8.00
N SER A 63 20.96 2.77 -8.73
CA SER A 63 20.93 2.58 -10.18
C SER A 63 21.93 3.47 -10.90
N LYS A 64 22.03 4.75 -10.53
CA LYS A 64 22.97 5.70 -11.13
C LYS A 64 24.43 5.28 -10.91
N HIS A 65 24.78 4.87 -9.70
CA HIS A 65 26.14 4.49 -9.36
C HIS A 65 26.59 3.20 -10.04
N ASN A 66 25.69 2.22 -10.24
CA ASN A 66 26.05 0.89 -10.76
C ASN A 66 25.79 0.71 -12.26
N LEU A 67 24.80 1.42 -12.83
CA LEU A 67 24.33 1.23 -14.20
C LEU A 67 24.50 2.48 -15.07
N GLY A 68 24.95 3.59 -14.48
CA GLY A 68 25.16 4.86 -15.15
C GLY A 68 23.94 5.78 -15.16
N GLU A 69 24.11 6.96 -15.77
CA GLU A 69 23.16 8.07 -15.67
C GLU A 69 21.77 7.72 -16.23
N ASN A 70 21.71 7.13 -17.43
CA ASN A 70 20.45 6.84 -18.11
C ASN A 70 19.55 5.88 -17.31
N ALA A 71 20.15 4.83 -16.73
CA ALA A 71 19.45 3.88 -15.89
C ALA A 71 18.99 4.53 -14.57
N GLY A 72 19.82 5.40 -13.99
CA GLY A 72 19.45 6.23 -12.85
C GLY A 72 18.23 7.11 -13.15
N LEU A 73 18.23 7.84 -14.26
CA LEU A 73 17.11 8.70 -14.66
C LEU A 73 15.80 7.95 -14.85
N ILE A 74 15.84 6.74 -15.44
CA ILE A 74 14.66 5.88 -15.54
C ILE A 74 14.15 5.50 -14.15
N ALA A 75 15.03 5.08 -13.24
CA ALA A 75 14.66 4.76 -11.86
C ALA A 75 14.04 5.97 -11.14
N GLY A 76 14.61 7.17 -11.33
CA GLY A 76 14.07 8.41 -10.78
C GLY A 76 12.69 8.77 -11.33
N GLY A 77 12.50 8.66 -12.64
CA GLY A 77 11.19 8.87 -13.28
C GLY A 77 10.14 7.89 -12.78
N SER A 78 10.49 6.62 -12.65
CA SER A 78 9.60 5.59 -12.10
C SER A 78 9.21 5.89 -10.65
N LEU A 79 10.13 6.40 -9.81
CA LEU A 79 9.82 6.80 -8.43
C LEU A 79 8.83 7.95 -8.36
N LEU A 80 8.90 8.92 -9.29
CA LEU A 80 7.91 10.00 -9.34
C LEU A 80 6.52 9.48 -9.68
N VAL A 81 6.42 8.55 -10.63
CA VAL A 81 5.16 7.88 -10.97
C VAL A 81 4.64 7.07 -9.78
N ASP A 82 5.53 6.33 -9.11
CA ASP A 82 5.21 5.56 -7.91
C ASP A 82 4.59 6.46 -6.82
N TYR A 83 5.20 7.62 -6.53
CA TYR A 83 4.64 8.55 -5.54
C TYR A 83 3.26 9.10 -5.93
N ILE A 84 3.04 9.42 -7.20
CA ILE A 84 1.74 9.90 -7.69
C ILE A 84 0.69 8.79 -7.54
N LEU A 85 1.02 7.57 -7.93
CA LEU A 85 0.11 6.42 -7.85
C LEU A 85 -0.16 6.01 -6.41
N THR A 86 0.83 6.01 -5.53
CA THR A 86 0.66 5.66 -4.11
C THR A 86 -0.37 6.54 -3.42
N VAL A 87 -0.30 7.87 -3.63
CA VAL A 87 -1.31 8.80 -3.09
C VAL A 87 -2.67 8.53 -3.73
N SER A 88 -2.72 8.37 -5.05
CA SER A 88 -3.97 8.20 -5.80
C SER A 88 -4.71 6.92 -5.39
N VAL A 89 -4.01 5.78 -5.35
CA VAL A 89 -4.55 4.47 -4.98
C VAL A 89 -4.94 4.42 -3.51
N SER A 90 -4.14 5.00 -2.62
CA SER A 90 -4.45 5.02 -1.18
C SER A 90 -5.72 5.81 -0.88
N ILE A 91 -5.92 6.97 -1.53
CA ILE A 91 -7.14 7.76 -1.32
C ILE A 91 -8.36 7.13 -2.00
N SER A 92 -8.18 6.50 -3.17
CA SER A 92 -9.27 5.81 -3.85
C SER A 92 -9.78 4.64 -3.02
N SER A 93 -8.88 3.75 -2.57
CA SER A 93 -9.23 2.63 -1.70
C SER A 93 -9.79 3.07 -0.34
N GLY A 94 -9.24 4.15 0.24
CA GLY A 94 -9.80 4.74 1.46
C GLY A 94 -11.23 5.28 1.26
N THR A 95 -11.53 5.85 0.10
CA THR A 95 -12.87 6.34 -0.24
C THR A 95 -13.84 5.20 -0.51
N ASP A 96 -13.40 4.13 -1.16
CA ASP A 96 -14.20 2.91 -1.36
C ASP A 96 -14.56 2.26 -0.01
N ALA A 97 -13.62 2.21 0.95
CA ALA A 97 -13.90 1.74 2.30
C ALA A 97 -14.92 2.65 3.03
N LEU A 98 -14.81 3.98 2.89
CA LEU A 98 -15.74 4.94 3.49
C LEU A 98 -17.16 4.80 2.92
N THR A 99 -17.29 4.73 1.59
CA THR A 99 -18.59 4.61 0.91
C THR A 99 -19.23 3.24 1.13
N SER A 100 -18.42 2.20 1.36
CA SER A 100 -18.90 0.88 1.79
C SER A 100 -19.53 0.91 3.20
N ALA A 101 -18.97 1.71 4.12
CA ALA A 101 -19.55 1.90 5.45
C ALA A 101 -20.81 2.80 5.42
N PHE A 102 -20.87 3.74 4.47
CA PHE A 102 -21.97 4.71 4.32
C PHE A 102 -22.46 4.77 2.86
N PRO A 103 -23.37 3.85 2.45
CA PRO A 103 -23.76 3.69 1.05
C PRO A 103 -24.37 4.94 0.38
N VAL A 104 -24.95 5.85 1.15
CA VAL A 104 -25.52 7.12 0.65
C VAL A 104 -24.45 8.01 0.00
N LEU A 105 -23.17 7.82 0.34
CA LEU A 105 -22.05 8.59 -0.21
C LEU A 105 -21.50 8.02 -1.53
N HIS A 106 -21.98 6.85 -1.99
CA HIS A 106 -21.41 6.13 -3.13
C HIS A 106 -21.42 6.94 -4.43
N ASP A 107 -22.50 7.68 -4.69
CA ASP A 107 -22.63 8.53 -5.90
C ASP A 107 -21.60 9.69 -5.92
N TYR A 108 -21.07 10.06 -4.75
CA TYR A 108 -20.14 11.18 -4.58
C TYR A 108 -18.69 10.73 -4.40
N ARG A 109 -18.37 9.44 -4.56
CA ARG A 109 -17.03 8.86 -4.30
C ARG A 109 -15.88 9.63 -4.96
N VAL A 110 -16.03 10.05 -6.22
CA VAL A 110 -14.97 10.79 -6.94
C VAL A 110 -14.71 12.14 -6.29
N ILE A 111 -15.77 12.87 -5.95
CA ILE A 111 -15.69 14.19 -5.32
C ILE A 111 -15.05 14.05 -3.94
N ILE A 112 -15.46 13.04 -3.16
CA ILE A 112 -14.90 12.75 -1.84
C ILE A 112 -13.40 12.47 -1.95
N ALA A 113 -12.97 11.62 -2.89
CA ALA A 113 -11.56 11.32 -3.12
C ALA A 113 -10.75 12.58 -3.44
N CYS A 114 -11.22 13.41 -4.37
CA CYS A 114 -10.56 14.68 -4.70
C CYS A 114 -10.47 15.63 -3.50
N LEU A 115 -11.54 15.75 -2.71
CA LEU A 115 -11.55 16.57 -1.50
C LEU A 115 -10.57 16.04 -0.45
N LEU A 116 -10.46 14.72 -0.27
CA LEU A 116 -9.49 14.11 0.65
C LEU A 116 -8.04 14.37 0.20
N VAL A 117 -7.74 14.29 -1.10
CA VAL A 117 -6.41 14.67 -1.64
C VAL A 117 -6.09 16.13 -1.30
N ILE A 118 -7.01 17.05 -1.60
CA ILE A 118 -6.82 18.49 -1.32
C ILE A 118 -6.65 18.71 0.18
N PHE A 119 -7.45 18.04 1.01
CA PHE A 119 -7.37 18.14 2.45
C PHE A 119 -6.00 17.70 2.99
N ILE A 120 -5.52 16.52 2.58
CA ILE A 120 -4.19 16.02 2.96
C ILE A 120 -3.09 16.93 2.42
N MET A 121 -3.22 17.44 1.21
CA MET A 121 -2.27 18.42 0.64
C MET A 121 -2.19 19.67 1.53
N VAL A 122 -3.33 20.25 1.93
CA VAL A 122 -3.36 21.44 2.81
C VAL A 122 -2.75 21.14 4.18
N LEU A 123 -3.02 19.96 4.77
CA LEU A 123 -2.40 19.56 6.03
C LEU A 123 -0.89 19.45 5.93
N ASN A 124 -0.37 18.86 4.85
CA ASN A 124 1.06 18.74 4.59
C ASN A 124 1.73 20.11 4.39
N LEU A 125 1.09 21.01 3.62
CA LEU A 125 1.59 22.38 3.43
C LEU A 125 1.58 23.22 4.71
N ARG A 126 0.68 22.91 5.66
CA ARG A 126 0.60 23.59 6.97
C ARG A 126 1.60 23.03 8.00
N GLY A 127 2.38 22.01 7.66
CA GLY A 127 3.42 21.47 8.56
C GLY A 127 2.86 20.65 9.73
N VAL A 128 1.62 20.14 9.63
CA VAL A 128 1.01 19.29 10.68
C VAL A 128 1.78 17.97 10.89
N THR A 129 2.68 17.64 9.97
CA THR A 129 3.53 16.43 9.96
C THR A 129 4.65 16.41 11.01
N GLU A 130 4.92 17.49 11.75
CA GLU A 130 5.96 17.47 12.81
C GLU A 130 5.58 16.62 14.04
N SER A 131 4.32 16.23 14.19
CA SER A 131 3.88 15.33 15.27
C SER A 131 3.88 13.87 14.81
N ALA A 132 5.05 13.26 14.71
CA ALA A 132 5.21 11.83 14.41
C ALA A 132 4.41 10.89 15.34
N SER A 133 4.10 11.35 16.56
CA SER A 133 3.28 10.61 17.54
C SER A 133 1.79 10.54 17.16
N ALA A 134 1.23 11.59 16.55
CA ALA A 134 -0.18 11.66 16.21
C ALA A 134 -0.55 10.67 15.07
N LEU A 135 0.39 10.45 14.14
CA LEU A 135 0.22 9.51 13.03
C LEU A 135 0.45 8.04 13.43
N ALA A 136 1.13 7.77 14.56
CA ALA A 136 1.39 6.41 15.01
C ALA A 136 0.16 5.74 15.63
N TYR A 137 -0.70 6.51 16.33
CA TYR A 137 -1.85 5.95 17.04
C TYR A 137 -2.85 5.21 16.13
N PRO A 138 -3.28 5.77 14.97
CA PRO A 138 -4.17 5.06 14.05
C PRO A 138 -3.57 3.75 13.50
N VAL A 139 -2.25 3.70 13.30
CA VAL A 139 -1.56 2.51 12.79
C VAL A 139 -1.61 1.38 13.82
N TYR A 140 -1.34 1.67 15.10
CA TYR A 140 -1.46 0.66 16.16
C TYR A 140 -2.89 0.18 16.33
N LEU A 141 -3.87 1.10 16.31
CA LEU A 141 -5.28 0.75 16.38
C LEU A 141 -5.68 -0.18 15.22
N PHE A 142 -5.24 0.13 14.00
CA PHE A 142 -5.49 -0.68 12.81
C PHE A 142 -4.93 -2.09 12.94
N VAL A 143 -3.67 -2.22 13.38
CA VAL A 143 -3.04 -3.53 13.58
C VAL A 143 -3.79 -4.36 14.62
N VAL A 144 -4.13 -3.78 15.76
CA VAL A 144 -4.90 -4.48 16.81
C VAL A 144 -6.28 -4.90 16.30
N ALA A 145 -7.00 -4.01 15.61
CA ALA A 145 -8.30 -4.30 15.04
C ALA A 145 -8.25 -5.46 14.03
N LEU A 146 -7.25 -5.48 13.13
CA LEU A 146 -7.07 -6.59 12.18
C LEU A 146 -6.75 -7.91 12.87
N VAL A 147 -5.85 -7.91 13.86
CA VAL A 147 -5.50 -9.13 14.61
C VAL A 147 -6.72 -9.70 15.33
N LEU A 148 -7.53 -8.85 15.97
CA LEU A 148 -8.78 -9.26 16.61
C LEU A 148 -9.79 -9.80 15.60
N LEU A 149 -9.98 -9.12 14.47
CA LEU A 149 -10.90 -9.54 13.42
C LEU A 149 -10.51 -10.91 12.85
N ILE A 150 -9.22 -11.13 12.57
CA ILE A 150 -8.70 -12.41 12.11
C ILE A 150 -8.89 -13.49 13.19
N GLY A 151 -8.53 -13.20 14.44
CA GLY A 151 -8.65 -14.16 15.55
C GLY A 151 -10.09 -14.61 15.80
N ILE A 152 -11.02 -13.66 15.86
CA ILE A 152 -12.47 -13.95 16.00
C ILE A 152 -12.99 -14.68 14.76
N GLY A 153 -12.55 -14.28 13.56
CA GLY A 153 -12.91 -14.93 12.31
C GLY A 153 -12.52 -16.40 12.29
N ILE A 154 -11.30 -16.74 12.71
CA ILE A 154 -10.82 -18.12 12.83
C ILE A 154 -11.65 -18.89 13.88
N TRP A 155 -11.91 -18.29 15.04
CA TRP A 155 -12.71 -18.94 16.10
C TRP A 155 -14.15 -19.23 15.68
N LYS A 156 -14.75 -18.38 14.85
CA LYS A 156 -16.12 -18.56 14.36
C LYS A 156 -16.22 -19.58 13.22
N VAL A 157 -15.13 -19.80 12.48
CA VAL A 157 -15.03 -20.78 11.38
C VAL A 157 -14.65 -22.17 11.89
N ALA A 158 -13.87 -22.26 12.97
CA ALA A 158 -13.53 -23.50 13.68
C ALA A 158 -14.72 -24.09 14.45
#